data_AF-A0A9D7SHJ0-F1
#
_entry.id   AF-A0A9D7SHJ0-F1
#
_cell.length_a   1.000
_cell.length_b   1.000
_cell.length_c   1.000
_cell.angle_alpha   90.00
_cell.angle_beta   90.00
_cell.angle_gamma   90.00
#
_symmetry.space_group_name_H-M   'P 1'
#
loop_
_entity.id
_entity.type
_entity.pdbx_description
1 polymer ?
#
loop_
_entity_poly.entity_id
_entity_poly.type
_entity_poly.pdbx_seq_one_letter_code
_entity_poly.pdbx_strand_id
1 'polypeptide(L)'
;MTWWVYLLRCSDGTLYCGIALDVVARLKVHEEGKGAKYTRGRGPLELVYREACTSKPAALQRERAIKRLPRARKAALAGLR
;
A
#
# COMPACT_ATOMS: atom_id res chain seq x y z
N MET A 1 8.55 8.76 15.51
CA MET A 1 8.83 8.69 14.05
C MET A 1 7.54 8.33 13.33
N THR A 2 7.16 9.12 12.33
CA THR A 2 5.94 8.88 11.54
C THR A 2 6.12 7.66 10.66
N TRP A 3 5.14 6.74 10.70
CA TRP A 3 5.04 5.63 9.76
C TRP A 3 3.86 5.89 8.83
N TRP A 4 3.88 5.30 7.65
CA TRP A 4 2.80 5.41 6.68
C TRP A 4 2.20 4.04 6.43
N VAL A 5 0.88 4.00 6.25
CA VAL A 5 0.21 2.90 5.55
C VAL A 5 -0.13 3.37 4.14
N TYR A 6 -0.03 2.49 3.14
CA TYR A 6 -0.29 2.82 1.75
C TYR A 6 -1.00 1.68 1.01
N LEU A 7 -1.68 2.05 -0.08
CA LEU A 7 -2.19 1.11 -1.08
C LEU A 7 -1.55 1.39 -2.44
N LEU A 8 -1.12 0.31 -3.10
CA LEU A 8 -0.69 0.34 -4.49
C LEU A 8 -1.72 -0.39 -5.35
N ARG A 9 -2.05 0.17 -6.51
CA ARG A 9 -2.77 -0.53 -7.57
C ARG A 9 -1.76 -1.16 -8.51
N CYS A 10 -1.89 -2.47 -8.71
CA CYS A 10 -1.12 -3.22 -9.69
C CYS A 10 -1.78 -3.14 -11.07
N SER A 11 -1.05 -3.48 -12.12
CA SER A 11 -1.55 -3.47 -13.51
C SER A 11 -2.73 -4.40 -13.75
N ASP A 12 -2.84 -5.47 -12.97
CA ASP A 12 -3.98 -6.42 -12.97
C ASP A 12 -5.21 -5.89 -12.21
N GLY A 13 -5.19 -4.65 -11.73
CA GLY A 13 -6.27 -4.04 -10.95
C GLY A 13 -6.42 -4.58 -9.53
N THR A 14 -5.45 -5.36 -9.05
CA THR A 14 -5.38 -5.77 -7.65
C THR A 14 -4.77 -4.65 -6.78
N LEU A 15 -5.03 -4.73 -5.48
CA LEU A 15 -4.53 -3.77 -4.49
C LEU A 15 -3.55 -4.45 -3.54
N TYR A 16 -2.35 -3.88 -3.44
CA TYR A 16 -1.36 -4.24 -2.43
C TYR A 16 -1.41 -3.23 -1.29
N CYS A 17 -1.35 -3.72 -0.04
CA CYS A 17 -1.33 -2.88 1.16
C CYS A 17 -0.03 -3.12 1.94
N GLY A 18 0.63 -2.04 2.35
CA GLY A 18 1.87 -2.11 3.12
C GLY A 18 2.08 -0.89 4.00
N ILE A 19 3.17 -0.93 4.78
CA ILE A 19 3.64 0.19 5.59
C ILE A 19 5.09 0.56 5.26
N ALA A 20 5.47 1.82 5.45
CA ALA A 20 6.83 2.30 5.25
C ALA A 20 7.09 3.60 6.03
N LEU A 21 8.37 3.91 6.27
CA LEU A 21 8.79 5.25 6.72
C LEU A 21 8.78 6.25 5.56
N ASP A 22 9.19 5.79 4.38
CA ASP A 22 9.14 6.54 3.12
C ASP A 22 8.43 5.68 2.05
N VAL A 23 7.22 6.09 1.69
CA VAL A 23 6.38 5.38 0.71
C VAL A 23 6.96 5.50 -0.71
N VAL A 24 7.56 6.64 -1.06
CA VAL A 24 8.09 6.89 -2.41
C VAL A 24 9.34 6.05 -2.64
N ALA A 25 10.27 6.05 -1.67
CA ALA A 25 11.43 5.16 -1.72
C ALA A 25 11.00 3.69 -1.76
N ARG A 26 9.98 3.31 -0.97
CA ARG A 26 9.47 1.94 -0.96
C ARG A 26 8.82 1.54 -2.30
N LEU A 27 8.11 2.44 -2.95
CA LEU A 27 7.52 2.22 -4.27
C LEU A 27 8.60 1.93 -5.32
N LYS A 28 9.68 2.72 -5.36
CA LYS A 28 10.83 2.48 -6.26
C LYS A 28 11.43 1.09 -6.08
N VAL A 29 11.60 0.65 -4.82
CA VAL A 29 12.09 -0.71 -4.52
C VAL A 29 11.15 -1.79 -5.05
N HIS A 30 9.82 -1.58 -5.02
CA HIS A 30 8.86 -2.51 -5.61
C HIS A 30 8.93 -2.53 -7.15
N GLU A 31 9.03 -1.37 -7.80
CA GLU A 31 9.20 -1.24 -9.25
C GLU A 31 10.48 -1.92 -9.75
N GLU A 32 11.57 -1.86 -8.98
CA GLU A 32 12.83 -2.58 -9.27
C GLU A 32 12.74 -4.10 -9.02
N GLY A 33 11.58 -4.62 -8.58
CA GLY A 33 11.39 -6.03 -8.27
C GLY A 33 12.11 -6.52 -7.00
N LYS A 34 12.69 -5.60 -6.21
CA LYS A 34 13.37 -5.86 -4.94
C LYS A 34 12.45 -5.70 -3.72
N GLY A 35 11.19 -5.36 -3.96
CA GLY A 35 10.16 -5.16 -2.94
C GLY A 35 9.49 -6.46 -2.49
N ALA A 36 8.18 -6.39 -2.24
CA ALA A 36 7.43 -7.58 -1.86
C ALA A 36 7.38 -8.59 -3.02
N LYS A 37 7.46 -9.89 -2.70
CA LYS A 37 7.28 -10.96 -3.70
C LYS A 37 5.99 -10.78 -4.51
N TYR A 38 4.94 -10.25 -3.88
CA TYR A 38 3.64 -10.02 -4.52
C TYR A 38 3.69 -8.97 -5.63
N THR A 39 4.43 -7.87 -5.45
CA THR A 39 4.45 -6.73 -6.38
C THR A 39 5.43 -6.92 -7.53
N ARG A 40 6.36 -7.88 -7.42
CA ARG A 40 7.35 -8.19 -8.45
C ARG A 40 6.67 -8.61 -9.76
N GLY A 41 6.96 -7.89 -10.84
CA GLY A 41 6.39 -8.15 -12.18
C GLY A 41 4.92 -7.77 -12.33
N ARG A 42 4.31 -7.10 -11.34
CA ARG A 42 2.92 -6.60 -11.40
C ARG A 42 2.83 -5.09 -11.66
N GLY A 43 3.93 -4.53 -12.17
CA GLY A 43 3.98 -3.14 -12.60
C GLY A 43 3.13 -2.89 -13.85
N PRO A 44 2.83 -1.61 -14.17
CA PRO A 44 3.12 -0.43 -13.36
C PRO A 44 2.36 -0.44 -12.02
N LEU A 45 3.02 -0.01 -10.94
CA LEU A 45 2.40 0.16 -9.62
C LEU A 45 2.05 1.63 -9.40
N GLU A 46 0.80 1.88 -9.08
CA GLU A 46 0.30 3.23 -8.82
C GLU A 46 0.03 3.42 -7.33
N LEU A 47 0.58 4.48 -6.74
CA LEU A 47 0.24 4.86 -5.36
C LEU A 47 -1.15 5.50 -5.35
N VAL A 48 -2.14 4.76 -4.87
CA VAL A 48 -3.56 5.19 -4.85
C VAL A 48 -4.04 5.65 -3.47
N TYR A 49 -3.29 5.36 -2.41
CA TYR A 49 -3.61 5.77 -1.05
C TYR A 49 -2.36 5.86 -0.17
N ARG A 50 -2.29 6.86 0.71
CA ARG A 50 -1.36 6.88 1.86
C ARG A 50 -1.96 7.62 3.05
N GLU A 51 -1.66 7.14 4.25
CA GLU A 51 -2.12 7.73 5.52
C GLU A 51 -0.97 7.74 6.54
N ALA A 52 -0.75 8.89 7.19
CA ALA A 52 0.26 9.05 8.22
C ALA A 52 -0.20 8.42 9.54
N CYS A 53 0.69 7.70 10.20
CA CYS A 53 0.49 7.01 11.47
C CYS A 53 1.56 7.48 12.48
N THR A 54 1.16 7.61 13.74
CA THR A 54 2.03 8.12 14.82
C THR A 54 3.19 7.18 15.17
N SER A 55 3.07 5.88 14.85
CA SER A 55 4.06 4.86 15.18
C SER A 55 3.96 3.62 14.29
N LYS A 56 4.97 2.75 14.34
CA LYS A 56 4.96 1.46 13.63
C LYS A 56 3.80 0.55 14.07
N PRO A 57 3.50 0.38 15.38
CA PRO A 57 2.34 -0.39 15.82
C PRO A 57 1.01 0.18 15.28
N ALA A 58 0.85 1.51 15.28
CA ALA A 58 -0.35 2.15 14.73
C ALA A 58 -0.50 1.87 13.23
N ALA A 59 0.60 1.97 12.46
CA ALA A 59 0.59 1.64 11.04
C ALA A 59 0.25 0.16 10.79
N LEU A 60 0.80 -0.77 11.58
CA LEU A 60 0.48 -2.20 11.49
C LEU A 60 -0.99 -2.50 11.83
N GLN A 61 -1.54 -1.85 12.86
CA GLN A 61 -2.95 -1.98 13.21
C GLN A 61 -3.85 -1.48 12.07
N ARG A 62 -3.50 -0.33 11.49
CA ARG A 62 -4.23 0.26 10.36
C ARG A 62 -4.14 -0.62 9.11
N GLU A 63 -2.96 -1.15 8.79
CA GLU A 63 -2.75 -2.09 7.69
C GLU A 63 -3.63 -3.33 7.84
N ARG A 64 -3.69 -3.93 9.04
CA ARG A 64 -4.58 -5.06 9.34
C ARG A 64 -6.05 -4.71 9.16
N ALA A 65 -6.46 -3.51 9.61
CA ALA A 65 -7.83 -3.04 9.44
C ALA A 65 -8.19 -2.92 7.94
N ILE A 66 -7.32 -2.29 7.14
CA ILE A 66 -7.51 -2.15 5.68
C ILE A 66 -7.55 -3.51 4.99
N LYS A 67 -6.67 -4.45 5.36
CA LYS A 67 -6.65 -5.81 4.79
C LYS A 67 -7.98 -6.55 5.01
N ARG A 68 -8.66 -6.32 6.14
CA ARG A 68 -9.97 -6.91 6.48
C ARG A 68 -11.17 -6.26 5.81
N LEU A 69 -11.02 -5.06 5.22
CA LEU A 69 -12.12 -4.40 4.56
C LEU A 69 -12.64 -5.21 3.35
N PRO A 70 -13.94 -5.13 3.02
CA PRO A 70 -14.45 -5.61 1.74
C PRO A 70 -13.80 -4.88 0.56
N ARG A 71 -13.76 -5.52 -0.62
CA ARG A 71 -13.15 -4.94 -1.83
C ARG A 71 -13.67 -3.55 -2.16
N ALA A 72 -14.99 -3.33 -2.08
CA ALA A 72 -15.63 -2.03 -2.34
C ALA A 72 -15.13 -0.93 -1.39
N ARG A 73 -14.94 -1.25 -0.10
CA ARG A 73 -14.42 -0.28 0.89
C ARG A 73 -12.94 0.03 0.65
N LYS A 74 -12.13 -0.95 0.23
CA LYS A 74 -10.73 -0.70 -0.18
C LYS A 74 -10.64 0.17 -1.43
N ALA A 75 -11.49 -0.10 -2.43
CA ALA A 75 -11.56 0.70 -3.64
C ALA A 75 -11.96 2.15 -3.33
N ALA A 76 -12.98 2.35 -2.49
CA ALA A 76 -13.40 3.68 -2.04
C ALA A 76 -12.28 4.44 -1.29
N LEU A 77 -11.52 3.77 -0.42
CA LEU A 77 -10.35 4.38 0.23
C LEU A 77 -9.30 4.82 -0.79
N ALA A 78 -9.10 4.04 -1.85
CA ALA A 78 -8.16 4.32 -2.93
C ALA A 78 -8.71 5.29 -3.99
N GLY A 79 -9.90 5.85 -3.82
CA GLY A 79 -10.55 6.70 -4.83
C GLY A 79 -10.88 5.98 -6.14
N LEU A 80 -10.86 4.64 -6.13
CA LEU A 80 -11.18 3.81 -7.28
C LEU A 80 -12.70 3.59 -7.31
N ARG A 81 -13.34 4.02 -8.41
CA ARG A 81 -14.76 3.81 -8.70
C ARG A 81 -14.98 2.46 -9.35
#